data_AF-A0AA37RZX5-F1
#
_entry.id   AF-A0AA37RZX5-F1
#
_cell.length_a   1.000
_cell.length_b   1.000
_cell.length_c   1.000
_cell.angle_alpha   90.00
_cell.angle_beta   90.00
_cell.angle_gamma   90.00
#
_symmetry.space_group_name_H-M   'P 1'
#
loop_
_entity.id
_entity.type
_entity.pdbx_description
1 polymer ?
#
loop_
_entity_poly.entity_id
_entity_poly.type
_entity_poly.pdbx_seq_one_letter_code
_entity_poly.pdbx_strand_id
1 'polypeptide(L)'
;MKALLIVFIDLYFITVSYASENIVFAKTHQLTSVILGEQRSFSVYLPPSYNENPNKVYPVIYLLDGDQTHLKAVAGLVETLSTDRLEQQIQQAIIVAIPNSKNAIRERDFTPTNVDRTFNGKLLERFENIGNALNYSAFFEKELIPLINKNYRTSTKRVLIGESFGGLFASYVLLTNHALFTDYLIIDATYLWDNNYLNRYFNDNQFINKQLNGNVYFTFANNVEAFGEIGKTNYQWGLAFAKKLKAHPSDNLVINQRYFEDETHGTVAALSWYYGIKELLSN
;
A
#
# COMPACT_ATOMS: atom_id res chain seq x y z
N MET A 1 12.31 52.77 67.94
CA MET A 1 12.43 51.93 66.73
C MET A 1 11.11 51.23 66.51
N LYS A 2 10.39 51.55 65.43
CA LYS A 2 9.15 50.84 65.04
C LYS A 2 9.54 49.62 64.21
N ALA A 3 9.21 48.41 64.67
CA ALA A 3 9.44 47.19 63.91
C ALA A 3 8.33 47.02 62.87
N LEU A 4 8.71 46.91 61.59
CA LEU A 4 7.81 46.59 60.49
C LEU A 4 7.58 45.07 60.48
N LEU A 5 6.34 44.62 60.65
CA LEU A 5 5.95 43.22 60.50
C LEU A 5 5.68 42.96 59.01
N ILE A 6 6.56 42.23 58.33
CA ILE A 6 6.36 41.81 56.94
C ILE A 6 5.62 40.47 56.97
N VAL A 7 4.34 40.49 56.56
CA VAL A 7 3.53 39.29 56.37
C VAL A 7 3.84 38.74 54.98
N PHE A 8 4.54 37.60 54.92
CA PHE A 8 4.68 36.83 53.68
C PHE A 8 3.37 36.10 53.41
N ILE A 9 2.68 36.48 52.32
CA ILE A 9 1.54 35.74 51.79
C ILE A 9 2.11 34.73 50.79
N ASP A 10 2.15 33.45 51.18
CA ASP A 10 2.52 32.36 50.27
C ASP A 10 1.40 32.15 49.25
N LEU A 11 1.59 32.70 48.05
CA LEU A 11 0.71 32.47 46.90
C LEU A 11 1.01 31.08 46.32
N TYR A 12 0.19 30.09 46.67
CA TYR A 12 0.22 28.78 46.02
C TYR A 12 -0.41 28.88 44.63
N PHE A 13 0.41 28.95 43.58
CA PHE A 13 -0.04 28.76 42.21
C PHE A 13 -0.31 27.27 41.97
N ILE A 14 -1.59 26.90 41.84
CA ILE A 14 -1.97 25.56 41.36
C ILE A 14 -1.80 25.55 39.85
N THR A 15 -0.70 24.98 39.36
CA THR A 15 -0.54 24.68 37.93
C THR A 15 -1.29 23.39 37.63
N VAL A 16 -2.41 23.50 36.91
CA VAL A 16 -3.08 22.32 36.34
C VAL A 16 -2.27 21.88 35.13
N SER A 17 -1.42 20.87 35.31
CA SER A 17 -0.77 20.18 34.20
C SER A 17 -1.78 19.28 33.51
N TYR A 18 -2.23 19.69 32.32
CA TYR A 18 -2.91 18.76 31.42
C TYR A 18 -1.86 17.81 30.83
N ALA A 19 -1.93 16.54 31.20
CA ALA A 19 -1.19 15.52 30.49
C ALA A 19 -1.71 15.48 29.05
N SER A 20 -0.83 15.68 28.07
CA SER A 20 -1.20 15.45 26.68
C SER A 20 -1.59 13.99 26.53
N GLU A 21 -2.83 13.70 26.13
CA GLU A 21 -3.18 12.36 25.70
C GLU A 21 -2.34 12.01 24.48
N ASN A 22 -1.54 10.95 24.59
CA ASN A 22 -0.85 10.41 23.43
C ASN A 22 -1.91 9.78 22.52
N ILE A 23 -2.17 10.39 21.36
CA ILE A 23 -2.97 9.76 20.32
C ILE A 23 -2.13 8.62 19.74
N VAL A 24 -2.37 7.39 20.22
CA VAL A 24 -1.75 6.19 19.66
C VAL A 24 -2.42 5.89 18.33
N PHE A 25 -1.83 6.43 17.26
CA PHE A 25 -2.36 6.33 15.90
C PHE A 25 -2.24 4.91 15.31
N ALA A 26 -1.12 4.24 15.53
CA ALA A 26 -0.89 2.87 15.07
C ALA A 26 0.10 2.16 15.99
N LYS A 27 0.04 0.83 16.04
CA LYS A 27 0.99 0.01 16.80
C LYS A 27 1.99 -0.64 15.86
N THR A 28 3.28 -0.44 16.13
CA THR A 28 4.36 -1.12 15.41
C THR A 28 4.63 -2.49 16.02
N HIS A 29 4.82 -3.47 15.15
CA HIS A 29 5.12 -4.86 15.45
C HIS A 29 6.35 -5.32 14.68
N GLN A 30 6.93 -6.42 15.16
CA GLN A 30 8.01 -7.12 14.46
C GLN A 30 7.66 -8.59 14.32
N LEU A 31 7.99 -9.16 13.16
CA LEU A 31 7.83 -10.55 12.80
C LEU A 31 9.17 -11.08 12.32
N THR A 32 9.68 -12.12 12.96
CA THR A 32 10.82 -12.89 12.43
C THR A 32 10.31 -13.78 11.30
N SER A 33 10.63 -13.44 10.07
CA SER A 33 10.23 -14.21 8.88
C SER A 33 11.21 -15.35 8.65
N VAL A 34 10.68 -16.57 8.60
CA VAL A 34 11.46 -17.75 8.21
C VAL A 34 11.68 -17.73 6.69
N ILE A 35 10.65 -17.33 5.93
CA ILE A 35 10.70 -17.29 4.46
C ILE A 35 11.74 -16.28 3.95
N LEU A 36 11.83 -15.12 4.61
CA LEU A 36 12.76 -14.05 4.23
C LEU A 36 14.08 -14.12 5.00
N GLY A 37 14.16 -14.98 6.03
CA GLY A 37 15.36 -15.16 6.84
C GLY A 37 15.75 -13.94 7.68
N GLU A 38 14.80 -13.06 8.00
CA GLU A 38 15.08 -11.76 8.62
C GLU A 38 13.90 -11.22 9.43
N GLN A 39 14.16 -10.19 10.24
CA GLN A 39 13.11 -9.50 11.00
C GLN A 39 12.43 -8.42 10.15
N ARG A 40 11.10 -8.47 10.09
CA ARG A 40 10.24 -7.52 9.38
C ARG A 40 9.39 -6.72 10.35
N SER A 41 9.44 -5.40 10.20
CA SER A 41 8.55 -4.48 10.92
C SER A 41 7.29 -4.24 10.11
N PHE A 42 6.17 -4.03 10.79
CA PHE A 42 4.92 -3.55 10.20
C PHE A 42 4.14 -2.76 11.25
N SER A 43 3.25 -1.86 10.81
CA SER A 43 2.37 -1.10 11.71
C SER A 43 0.92 -1.45 11.45
N VAL A 44 0.13 -1.53 12.52
CA VAL A 44 -1.31 -1.78 12.44
C VAL A 44 -2.08 -0.57 12.94
N TYR A 45 -2.91 0.00 12.07
CA TYR A 45 -3.95 0.96 12.41
C TYR A 45 -5.30 0.23 12.53
N LEU A 46 -6.05 0.57 13.57
CA LEU A 46 -7.40 0.04 13.81
C LEU A 46 -8.40 1.19 13.65
N PRO A 47 -9.50 0.99 12.92
CA PRO A 47 -10.48 2.05 12.71
C PRO A 47 -11.26 2.34 13.99
N PRO A 48 -11.89 3.53 14.14
CA PRO A 48 -12.53 3.95 15.39
C PRO A 48 -13.57 2.96 15.92
N SER A 49 -14.38 2.34 15.03
CA SER A 49 -15.42 1.38 15.45
C SER A 49 -14.86 0.03 15.93
N TYR A 50 -13.54 -0.20 15.83
CA TYR A 50 -12.93 -1.49 16.20
C TYR A 50 -13.22 -1.86 17.65
N ASN A 51 -13.04 -0.94 18.60
CA ASN A 51 -13.27 -1.20 20.03
C ASN A 51 -14.74 -1.09 20.44
N GLU A 52 -15.56 -0.44 19.63
CA GLU A 52 -16.99 -0.22 19.90
C GLU A 52 -17.84 -1.43 19.50
N ASN A 53 -17.43 -2.16 18.47
CA ASN A 53 -18.16 -3.31 17.94
C ASN A 53 -17.31 -4.60 17.97
N PRO A 54 -17.46 -5.45 19.00
CA PRO A 54 -16.64 -6.66 19.16
C PRO A 54 -16.95 -7.76 18.14
N ASN A 55 -18.10 -7.72 17.46
CA ASN A 55 -18.53 -8.73 16.48
C ASN A 55 -18.25 -8.32 15.03
N LYS A 56 -17.91 -7.05 14.79
CA LYS A 56 -17.60 -6.56 13.44
C LYS A 56 -16.22 -7.03 12.99
N VAL A 57 -16.16 -7.52 11.76
CA VAL A 57 -14.93 -7.83 11.02
C VAL A 57 -14.66 -6.74 9.99
N TYR A 58 -13.40 -6.52 9.66
CA TYR A 58 -12.97 -5.41 8.82
C TYR A 58 -12.18 -5.90 7.60
N PRO A 59 -12.33 -5.29 6.41
CA PRO A 59 -11.34 -5.42 5.36
C PRO A 59 -9.95 -5.03 5.86
N VAL A 60 -8.93 -5.61 5.24
CA VAL A 60 -7.54 -5.29 5.57
C VAL A 60 -6.85 -4.69 4.36
N ILE A 61 -6.32 -3.48 4.53
CA ILE A 61 -5.44 -2.83 3.57
C ILE A 61 -3.99 -3.20 3.92
N TYR A 62 -3.29 -3.83 2.99
CA TYR A 62 -1.85 -4.04 3.05
C TYR A 62 -1.18 -2.94 2.23
N LEU A 63 -0.57 -1.99 2.92
CA LEU A 63 0.07 -0.81 2.33
C LEU A 63 1.57 -1.07 2.20
N LEU A 64 2.02 -1.34 0.97
CA LEU A 64 3.44 -1.40 0.63
C LEU A 64 4.05 0.00 0.71
N ASP A 65 5.37 0.07 0.91
CA ASP A 65 6.07 1.33 1.20
C ASP A 65 5.40 2.09 2.36
N GLY A 66 4.82 1.35 3.31
CA GLY A 66 3.97 1.88 4.38
C GLY A 66 4.78 2.45 5.55
N ASP A 67 5.56 3.50 5.28
CA ASP A 67 6.21 4.28 6.33
C ASP A 67 5.18 5.07 7.16
N GLN A 68 5.65 5.79 8.18
CA GLN A 68 4.75 6.56 9.04
C GLN A 68 3.98 7.67 8.30
N THR A 69 4.56 8.24 7.25
CA THR A 69 3.94 9.32 6.47
C THR A 69 2.82 8.75 5.61
N HIS A 70 3.10 7.68 4.87
CA HIS A 70 2.11 7.00 4.05
C HIS A 70 0.97 6.41 4.89
N LEU A 71 1.29 5.79 6.04
CA LEU A 71 0.26 5.28 6.95
C LEU A 71 -0.65 6.42 7.47
N LYS A 72 -0.09 7.58 7.84
CA LYS A 72 -0.87 8.75 8.27
C LYS A 72 -1.84 9.24 7.19
N ALA A 73 -1.34 9.37 5.96
CA ALA A 73 -2.17 9.82 4.84
C ALA A 73 -3.31 8.83 4.54
N VAL A 74 -2.98 7.54 4.41
CA VAL A 74 -3.95 6.50 4.07
C VAL A 74 -4.98 6.29 5.18
N ALA A 75 -4.56 6.24 6.45
CA ALA A 75 -5.53 6.07 7.54
C ALA A 75 -6.43 7.30 7.72
N GLY A 76 -5.88 8.51 7.56
CA GLY A 76 -6.68 9.74 7.58
C GLY A 76 -7.75 9.74 6.50
N LEU A 77 -7.42 9.27 5.29
CA LEU A 77 -8.38 9.10 4.19
C LEU A 77 -9.43 8.03 4.53
N VAL A 78 -9.01 6.85 4.99
CA VAL A 78 -9.92 5.74 5.33
C VAL A 78 -10.90 6.16 6.43
N GLU A 79 -10.38 6.78 7.49
CA GLU A 79 -11.20 7.26 8.61
C GLU A 79 -12.19 8.32 8.13
N THR A 80 -11.70 9.36 7.47
CA THR A 80 -12.50 10.52 7.05
C THR A 80 -13.62 10.12 6.08
N LEU A 81 -13.32 9.29 5.07
CA LEU A 81 -14.31 8.82 4.09
C LEU A 81 -15.36 7.87 4.70
N SER A 82 -15.05 7.24 5.84
CA SER A 82 -15.98 6.35 6.54
C SER A 82 -16.91 7.05 7.52
N THR A 83 -16.73 8.36 7.75
CA THR A 83 -17.54 9.13 8.70
C THR A 83 -18.92 9.47 8.15
N ASP A 84 -19.90 9.63 9.04
CA ASP A 84 -21.23 10.14 8.70
C ASP A 84 -21.17 11.54 8.06
N ARG A 85 -20.18 12.35 8.46
CA ARG A 85 -19.95 13.69 7.89
C ARG A 85 -19.66 13.65 6.39
N LEU A 86 -18.98 12.60 5.91
CA LEU A 86 -18.75 12.36 4.50
C LEU A 86 -19.65 11.25 3.95
N GLU A 87 -20.84 11.09 4.53
CA GLU A 87 -21.90 10.22 4.04
C GLU A 87 -21.51 8.73 3.96
N GLN A 88 -20.56 8.29 4.80
CA GLN A 88 -20.10 6.89 4.85
C GLN A 88 -19.74 6.34 3.46
N GLN A 89 -18.96 7.07 2.67
CA GLN A 89 -18.61 6.69 1.30
C GLN A 89 -17.92 5.32 1.19
N ILE A 90 -17.24 4.89 2.26
CA ILE A 90 -16.57 3.59 2.34
C ILE A 90 -16.84 2.91 3.68
N GLN A 91 -16.65 1.60 3.71
CA GLN A 91 -16.53 0.85 4.96
C GLN A 91 -15.17 1.14 5.65
N GLN A 92 -15.18 1.11 6.98
CA GLN A 92 -13.94 1.17 7.78
C GLN A 92 -13.06 -0.07 7.54
N ALA A 93 -11.74 0.11 7.58
CA ALA A 93 -10.77 -0.95 7.36
C ALA A 93 -9.61 -0.92 8.36
N ILE A 94 -9.00 -2.09 8.60
CA ILE A 94 -7.70 -2.21 9.27
C ILE A 94 -6.62 -1.90 8.23
N ILE A 95 -5.56 -1.18 8.63
CA ILE A 95 -4.40 -0.96 7.76
C ILE A 95 -3.18 -1.63 8.37
N VAL A 96 -2.54 -2.48 7.58
CA VAL A 96 -1.25 -3.10 7.84
C VAL A 96 -0.24 -2.44 6.92
N ALA A 97 0.58 -1.54 7.46
CA ALA A 97 1.58 -0.81 6.71
C ALA A 97 2.96 -1.48 6.84
N ILE A 98 3.58 -1.76 5.69
CA ILE A 98 4.84 -2.50 5.60
C ILE A 98 5.94 -1.56 5.08
N PRO A 99 6.78 -1.00 5.97
CA PRO A 99 7.83 -0.08 5.57
C PRO A 99 9.07 -0.81 5.01
N ASN A 100 9.84 -0.09 4.21
CA ASN A 100 11.20 -0.48 3.89
C ASN A 100 12.15 -0.22 5.07
N SER A 101 13.27 -0.92 5.11
CA SER A 101 14.30 -0.79 6.15
C SER A 101 15.60 -1.42 5.68
N LYS A 102 16.63 -1.41 6.53
CA LYS A 102 17.89 -2.13 6.25
C LYS A 102 17.67 -3.61 5.88
N ASN A 103 16.69 -4.27 6.52
CA ASN A 103 16.35 -5.66 6.21
C ASN A 103 15.18 -5.75 5.21
N ALA A 104 14.35 -4.71 5.08
CA ALA A 104 13.26 -4.68 4.10
C ALA A 104 13.70 -3.87 2.88
N ILE A 105 14.46 -4.53 2.00
CA ILE A 105 15.02 -3.93 0.79
C ILE A 105 13.94 -3.92 -0.29
N ARG A 106 13.49 -2.72 -0.64
CA ARG A 106 12.36 -2.47 -1.55
C ARG A 106 12.55 -3.14 -2.90
N GLU A 107 13.69 -2.91 -3.52
CA GLU A 107 14.05 -3.42 -4.84
C GLU A 107 14.13 -4.94 -4.82
N ARG A 108 14.68 -5.51 -3.74
CA ARG A 108 14.73 -6.96 -3.52
C ARG A 108 13.35 -7.57 -3.57
N ASP A 109 12.47 -7.06 -2.72
CA ASP A 109 11.22 -7.70 -2.39
C ASP A 109 10.17 -7.50 -3.48
N PHE A 110 10.22 -6.37 -4.19
CA PHE A 110 9.16 -6.00 -5.12
C PHE A 110 9.42 -6.40 -6.57
N THR A 111 10.65 -6.80 -6.89
CA THR A 111 11.01 -7.14 -8.28
C THR A 111 10.90 -8.64 -8.55
N PRO A 112 10.32 -9.06 -9.68
CA PRO A 112 10.08 -10.46 -10.00
C PRO A 112 11.29 -11.18 -10.60
N THR A 113 12.27 -10.45 -11.12
CA THR A 113 13.44 -11.00 -11.81
C THR A 113 14.73 -10.32 -11.36
N ASN A 114 15.86 -10.99 -11.55
CA ASN A 114 17.18 -10.47 -11.20
C ASN A 114 17.90 -10.00 -12.47
N VAL A 115 17.58 -8.78 -12.92
CA VAL A 115 18.17 -8.16 -14.11
C VAL A 115 18.50 -6.69 -13.88
N ASP A 116 19.52 -6.20 -14.59
CA ASP A 116 19.80 -4.77 -14.65
C ASP A 116 18.60 -4.01 -15.25
N ARG A 117 18.27 -2.85 -14.67
CA ARG A 117 17.19 -2.01 -15.21
C ARG A 117 17.73 -1.29 -16.43
N THR A 118 17.20 -1.63 -17.60
CA THR A 118 17.66 -1.10 -18.89
C THR A 118 16.52 -0.52 -19.70
N PHE A 119 16.85 0.37 -20.63
CA PHE A 119 15.95 0.89 -21.64
C PHE A 119 16.69 1.10 -22.96
N ASN A 120 16.17 0.52 -24.06
CA ASN A 120 16.81 0.55 -25.38
C ASN A 120 18.30 0.15 -25.34
N GLY A 121 18.60 -0.92 -24.60
CA GLY A 121 19.97 -1.45 -24.45
C GLY A 121 20.90 -0.60 -23.57
N LYS A 122 20.43 0.52 -23.01
CA LYS A 122 21.19 1.34 -22.07
C LYS A 122 20.83 0.99 -20.63
N LEU A 123 21.84 0.88 -19.79
CA LEU A 123 21.69 0.77 -18.35
C LEU A 123 21.06 2.05 -17.80
N LEU A 124 19.93 1.91 -17.12
CA LEU A 124 19.33 2.98 -16.32
C LEU A 124 19.85 2.93 -14.90
N GLU A 125 19.84 1.73 -14.31
CA GLU A 125 20.17 1.54 -12.89
C GLU A 125 20.59 0.10 -12.62
N ARG A 126 21.55 -0.07 -11.70
CA ARG A 126 21.94 -1.36 -11.16
C ARG A 126 21.42 -1.48 -9.74
N PHE A 127 20.76 -2.60 -9.47
CA PHE A 127 20.35 -2.94 -8.12
C PHE A 127 21.07 -4.20 -7.68
N GLU A 128 21.45 -4.23 -6.41
CA GLU A 128 21.93 -5.44 -5.76
C GLU A 128 20.77 -6.12 -5.05
N ASN A 129 20.82 -7.45 -4.95
CA ASN A 129 19.81 -8.24 -4.25
C ASN A 129 18.40 -7.98 -4.79
N ILE A 130 18.10 -8.35 -6.04
CA ILE A 130 16.77 -8.20 -6.67
C ILE A 130 16.16 -9.55 -7.08
N GLY A 131 14.87 -9.57 -7.43
CA GLY A 131 14.19 -10.77 -7.93
C GLY A 131 13.54 -11.64 -6.86
N ASN A 132 13.18 -11.09 -5.69
CA ASN A 132 12.67 -11.87 -4.56
C ASN A 132 11.13 -11.81 -4.40
N ALA A 133 10.39 -11.28 -5.38
CA ALA A 133 8.94 -11.14 -5.29
C ALA A 133 8.21 -12.46 -5.00
N LEU A 134 8.71 -13.60 -5.46
CA LEU A 134 8.12 -14.90 -5.15
C LEU A 134 8.14 -15.19 -3.64
N ASN A 135 9.30 -15.04 -2.99
CA ASN A 135 9.43 -15.27 -1.55
C ASN A 135 8.69 -14.20 -0.76
N TYR A 136 8.68 -12.96 -1.24
CA TYR A 136 7.92 -11.89 -0.59
C TYR A 136 6.40 -12.13 -0.67
N SER A 137 5.88 -12.65 -1.79
CA SER A 137 4.49 -13.12 -1.89
C SER A 137 4.22 -14.29 -0.92
N ALA A 138 5.16 -15.23 -0.77
CA ALA A 138 5.03 -16.34 0.16
C ALA A 138 5.05 -15.88 1.63
N PHE A 139 5.82 -14.83 1.96
CA PHE A 139 5.80 -14.18 3.28
C PHE A 139 4.41 -13.65 3.63
N PHE A 140 3.74 -12.97 2.70
CA PHE A 140 2.35 -12.53 2.92
C PHE A 140 1.43 -13.72 3.18
N GLU A 141 1.48 -14.73 2.30
CA GLU A 141 0.59 -15.88 2.33
C GLU A 141 0.73 -16.72 3.61
N LYS A 142 1.97 -17.01 4.00
CA LYS A 142 2.26 -18.04 5.01
C LYS A 142 2.57 -17.48 6.39
N GLU A 143 2.92 -16.19 6.48
CA GLU A 143 3.36 -15.58 7.74
C GLU A 143 2.53 -14.35 8.10
N LEU A 144 2.56 -13.28 7.29
CA LEU A 144 1.96 -12.01 7.68
C LEU A 144 0.42 -12.05 7.72
N ILE A 145 -0.25 -12.54 6.66
CA ILE A 145 -1.72 -12.59 6.63
C ILE A 145 -2.26 -13.51 7.74
N PRO A 146 -1.73 -14.74 7.95
CA PRO A 146 -2.13 -15.58 9.09
C PRO A 146 -1.94 -14.90 10.45
N LEU A 147 -0.83 -14.19 10.66
CA LEU A 147 -0.58 -13.45 11.90
C LEU A 147 -1.63 -12.36 12.11
N ILE A 148 -1.94 -11.58 11.08
CA ILE A 148 -2.95 -10.52 11.17
C ILE A 148 -4.33 -11.11 11.45
N ASN A 149 -4.73 -12.16 10.73
CA ASN A 149 -6.03 -12.81 10.93
C ASN A 149 -6.19 -13.43 12.33
N LYS A 150 -5.09 -13.92 12.92
CA LYS A 150 -5.09 -14.47 14.28
C LYS A 150 -5.28 -13.40 15.36
N ASN A 151 -4.71 -12.21 15.17
CA ASN A 151 -4.65 -11.17 16.20
C ASN A 151 -5.73 -10.09 16.05
N TYR A 152 -6.38 -10.00 14.89
CA TYR A 152 -7.34 -8.95 14.57
C TYR A 152 -8.62 -9.49 13.92
N ARG A 153 -9.74 -8.79 14.10
CA ARG A 153 -11.03 -9.12 13.48
C ARG A 153 -11.06 -8.75 12.01
N THR A 154 -10.60 -9.66 11.18
CA THR A 154 -10.45 -9.47 9.73
C THR A 154 -11.57 -10.16 8.96
N SER A 155 -11.98 -9.55 7.85
CA SER A 155 -12.84 -10.17 6.84
C SER A 155 -11.99 -10.88 5.78
N THR A 156 -12.63 -11.50 4.80
CA THR A 156 -11.92 -12.10 3.65
C THR A 156 -11.44 -11.06 2.64
N LYS A 157 -11.92 -9.81 2.69
CA LYS A 157 -11.53 -8.73 1.78
C LYS A 157 -10.15 -8.19 2.16
N ARG A 158 -9.20 -8.35 1.25
CA ARG A 158 -7.79 -7.96 1.41
C ARG A 158 -7.38 -7.08 0.24
N VAL A 159 -7.06 -5.83 0.52
CA VAL A 159 -6.65 -4.83 -0.47
C VAL A 159 -5.13 -4.71 -0.45
N LEU A 160 -4.46 -4.87 -1.59
CA LEU A 160 -3.03 -4.56 -1.72
C LEU A 160 -2.86 -3.19 -2.39
N ILE A 161 -2.14 -2.28 -1.73
CA ILE A 161 -1.82 -0.96 -2.28
C ILE A 161 -0.32 -0.91 -2.55
N GLY A 162 0.07 -0.59 -3.79
CA GLY A 162 1.47 -0.48 -4.18
C GLY A 162 1.69 0.59 -5.24
N GLU A 163 2.76 1.37 -5.07
CA GLU A 163 3.20 2.41 -5.99
C GLU A 163 4.54 2.03 -6.64
N SER A 164 4.75 2.36 -7.91
CA SER A 164 6.05 2.18 -8.57
C SER A 164 6.51 0.71 -8.53
N PHE A 165 7.61 0.35 -7.87
CA PHE A 165 7.96 -1.05 -7.63
C PHE A 165 6.92 -1.81 -6.79
N GLY A 166 6.28 -1.17 -5.81
CA GLY A 166 5.16 -1.78 -5.09
C GLY A 166 3.99 -2.10 -6.03
N GLY A 167 3.74 -1.25 -7.04
CA GLY A 167 2.74 -1.51 -8.08
C GLY A 167 3.15 -2.65 -9.03
N LEU A 168 4.45 -2.79 -9.32
CA LEU A 168 5.00 -3.93 -10.05
C LEU A 168 4.79 -5.23 -9.27
N PHE A 169 5.10 -5.23 -7.97
CA PHE A 169 4.85 -6.37 -7.09
C PHE A 169 3.37 -6.73 -7.01
N ALA A 170 2.49 -5.75 -6.81
CA ALA A 170 1.05 -5.97 -6.78
C ALA A 170 0.53 -6.58 -8.10
N SER A 171 1.00 -6.07 -9.24
CA SER A 171 0.70 -6.64 -10.55
C SER A 171 1.23 -8.07 -10.72
N TYR A 172 2.43 -8.35 -10.20
CA TYR A 172 3.01 -9.69 -10.21
C TYR A 172 2.19 -10.67 -9.37
N VAL A 173 1.76 -10.27 -8.16
CA VAL A 173 0.90 -11.10 -7.30
C VAL A 173 -0.46 -11.32 -7.95
N LEU A 174 -1.05 -10.33 -8.60
CA LEU A 174 -2.31 -10.49 -9.36
C LEU A 174 -2.19 -11.57 -10.44
N LEU A 175 -1.03 -11.75 -11.08
CA LEU A 175 -0.84 -12.82 -12.06
C LEU A 175 -0.49 -14.16 -11.39
N THR A 176 0.33 -14.16 -10.35
CA THR A 176 0.94 -15.39 -9.83
C THR A 176 0.23 -16.00 -8.64
N ASN A 177 -0.47 -15.20 -7.84
CA ASN A 177 -1.20 -15.62 -6.65
C ASN A 177 -2.42 -14.71 -6.39
N HIS A 178 -3.31 -14.63 -7.37
CA HIS A 178 -4.53 -13.80 -7.33
C HIS A 178 -5.54 -14.13 -6.21
N ALA A 179 -5.42 -15.28 -5.55
CA ALA A 179 -6.24 -15.61 -4.37
C ALA A 179 -5.73 -14.90 -3.10
N LEU A 180 -4.49 -14.42 -3.12
CA LEU A 180 -3.84 -13.81 -1.96
C LEU A 180 -4.50 -12.49 -1.57
N PHE A 181 -4.89 -11.66 -2.54
CA PHE A 181 -5.62 -10.41 -2.32
C PHE A 181 -6.87 -10.37 -3.18
N THR A 182 -7.94 -9.77 -2.67
CA THR A 182 -9.21 -9.64 -3.41
C THR A 182 -9.26 -8.37 -4.24
N ASP A 183 -8.53 -7.34 -3.81
CA ASP A 183 -8.56 -6.02 -4.41
C ASP A 183 -7.14 -5.44 -4.51
N TYR A 184 -6.89 -4.64 -5.55
CA TYR A 184 -5.57 -4.10 -5.85
C TYR A 184 -5.67 -2.63 -6.25
N LEU A 185 -4.95 -1.76 -5.54
CA LEU A 185 -4.68 -0.39 -6.00
C LEU A 185 -3.25 -0.35 -6.53
N ILE A 186 -3.12 -0.28 -7.85
CA ILE A 186 -1.85 -0.33 -8.56
C ILE A 186 -1.53 1.06 -9.09
N ILE A 187 -0.61 1.73 -8.40
CA ILE A 187 -0.29 3.14 -8.61
C ILE A 187 0.98 3.27 -9.45
N ASP A 188 0.83 3.77 -10.66
CA ASP A 188 1.91 4.15 -11.58
C ASP A 188 3.10 3.17 -11.59
N ALA A 189 2.77 1.89 -11.75
CA ALA A 189 3.72 0.79 -11.56
C ALA A 189 4.91 0.86 -12.54
N THR A 190 6.02 0.22 -12.16
CA THR A 190 7.24 0.14 -13.00
C THR A 190 7.10 -0.93 -14.09
N TYR A 191 6.22 -0.69 -15.08
CA TYR A 191 6.02 -1.57 -16.24
C TYR A 191 7.25 -1.73 -17.14
N LEU A 192 8.18 -0.78 -17.08
CA LEU A 192 9.46 -0.85 -17.78
C LEU A 192 10.34 -2.02 -17.31
N TRP A 193 10.05 -2.58 -16.13
CA TRP A 193 10.86 -3.62 -15.52
C TRP A 193 11.10 -4.80 -16.47
N ASP A 194 12.36 -5.23 -16.53
CA ASP A 194 12.81 -6.40 -17.30
C ASP A 194 12.14 -6.45 -18.70
N ASN A 195 12.28 -5.34 -19.43
CA ASN A 195 11.78 -5.17 -20.79
C ASN A 195 10.33 -5.64 -20.96
N ASN A 196 9.41 -4.95 -20.27
CA ASN A 196 7.96 -5.20 -20.32
C ASN A 196 7.55 -6.56 -19.71
N TYR A 197 8.18 -6.95 -18.61
CA TYR A 197 8.01 -8.26 -17.98
C TYR A 197 6.56 -8.65 -17.76
N LEU A 198 5.72 -7.78 -17.19
CA LEU A 198 4.33 -8.12 -16.86
C LEU A 198 3.52 -8.51 -18.11
N ASN A 199 3.67 -7.80 -19.22
CA ASN A 199 2.98 -8.12 -20.47
C ASN A 199 3.54 -9.39 -21.13
N ARG A 200 4.85 -9.63 -21.06
CA ARG A 200 5.48 -10.86 -21.54
C ARG A 200 5.00 -12.05 -20.71
N TYR A 201 5.12 -11.95 -19.39
CA TYR A 201 4.68 -12.97 -18.44
C TYR A 201 3.20 -13.33 -18.62
N PHE A 202 2.33 -12.34 -18.82
CA PHE A 202 0.91 -12.57 -19.14
C PHE A 202 0.73 -13.47 -20.38
N ASN A 203 1.46 -13.17 -21.45
CA ASN A 203 1.36 -13.88 -22.72
C ASN A 203 2.01 -15.27 -22.64
N ASP A 204 3.24 -15.35 -22.14
CA ASP A 204 4.06 -16.56 -22.12
C ASP A 204 3.43 -17.65 -21.24
N ASN A 205 2.70 -17.25 -20.19
CA ASN A 205 1.97 -18.16 -19.30
C ASN A 205 0.50 -18.36 -19.70
N GLN A 206 0.11 -17.87 -20.88
CA GLN A 206 -1.23 -18.04 -21.47
C GLN A 206 -2.35 -17.66 -20.50
N PHE A 207 -2.21 -16.52 -19.80
CA PHE A 207 -3.18 -16.11 -18.79
C PHE A 207 -4.59 -15.98 -19.34
N ILE A 208 -4.76 -15.65 -20.63
CA ILE A 208 -6.04 -15.63 -21.33
C ILE A 208 -6.87 -16.92 -21.16
N ASN A 209 -6.22 -18.07 -20.92
CA ASN A 209 -6.84 -19.37 -20.72
C ASN A 209 -6.97 -19.78 -19.24
N LYS A 210 -6.62 -18.90 -18.30
CA LYS A 210 -6.63 -19.15 -16.85
C LYS A 210 -7.68 -18.29 -16.18
N GLN A 211 -8.33 -18.82 -15.15
CA GLN A 211 -9.23 -17.99 -14.34
C GLN A 211 -8.42 -17.00 -13.51
N LEU A 212 -8.83 -15.74 -13.57
CA LEU A 212 -8.31 -14.65 -12.75
C LEU A 212 -9.44 -14.09 -11.91
N ASN A 213 -9.08 -13.49 -10.78
CA ASN A 213 -10.02 -12.91 -9.83
C ASN A 213 -9.36 -11.67 -9.26
N GLY A 214 -10.13 -10.61 -9.08
CA GLY A 214 -9.66 -9.41 -8.42
C GLY A 214 -10.43 -8.18 -8.86
N ASN A 215 -10.58 -7.24 -7.95
CA ASN A 215 -11.04 -5.89 -8.24
C ASN A 215 -9.83 -4.96 -8.28
N VAL A 216 -9.50 -4.43 -9.45
CA VAL A 216 -8.24 -3.72 -9.68
C VAL A 216 -8.53 -2.29 -10.09
N TYR A 217 -7.94 -1.35 -9.36
CA TYR A 217 -7.93 0.07 -9.70
C TYR A 217 -6.52 0.49 -10.08
N PHE A 218 -6.30 0.72 -11.37
CA PHE A 218 -5.05 1.27 -11.89
C PHE A 218 -5.05 2.78 -11.84
N THR A 219 -3.94 3.37 -11.42
CA THR A 219 -3.69 4.79 -11.64
C THR A 219 -2.41 5.01 -12.41
N PHE A 220 -2.42 6.03 -13.26
CA PHE A 220 -1.32 6.37 -14.15
C PHE A 220 -1.04 7.86 -14.07
N ALA A 221 0.24 8.24 -14.09
CA ALA A 221 0.67 9.64 -14.05
C ALA A 221 1.24 10.11 -15.40
N ASN A 222 1.27 11.42 -15.62
CA ASN A 222 1.97 12.03 -16.74
C ASN A 222 3.47 12.15 -16.46
N ASN A 223 4.21 11.13 -16.89
CA ASN A 223 5.65 11.03 -16.70
C ASN A 223 6.47 11.49 -17.92
N VAL A 224 5.82 12.03 -18.95
CA VAL A 224 6.50 12.38 -20.20
C VAL A 224 7.45 13.55 -20.00
N GLU A 225 7.04 14.57 -19.25
CA GLU A 225 7.89 15.73 -18.99
C GLU A 225 9.09 15.37 -18.10
N ALA A 226 8.88 14.56 -17.07
CA ALA A 226 9.93 14.19 -16.12
C ALA A 226 10.92 13.14 -16.68
N PHE A 227 10.45 12.20 -17.50
CA PHE A 227 11.24 11.02 -17.89
C PHE A 227 11.29 10.76 -19.41
N GLY A 228 10.74 11.66 -20.24
CA GLY A 228 10.76 11.56 -21.70
C GLY A 228 10.20 10.23 -22.22
N GLU A 229 10.93 9.61 -23.14
CA GLU A 229 10.53 8.33 -23.75
C GLU A 229 10.46 7.18 -22.74
N ILE A 230 11.21 7.23 -21.62
CA ILE A 230 11.11 6.21 -20.56
C ILE A 230 9.74 6.29 -19.90
N GLY A 231 9.33 7.49 -19.49
CA GLY A 231 8.03 7.72 -18.85
C GLY A 231 6.87 7.38 -19.77
N LYS A 232 6.95 7.82 -21.03
CA LYS A 232 5.97 7.48 -22.08
C LYS A 232 5.86 5.97 -22.31
N THR A 233 7.00 5.27 -22.43
CA THR A 233 7.00 3.81 -22.66
C THR A 233 6.43 3.06 -21.46
N ASN A 234 6.81 3.46 -20.24
CA ASN A 234 6.27 2.89 -19.01
C ASN A 234 4.73 3.01 -18.96
N TYR A 235 4.21 4.20 -19.26
CA TYR A 235 2.77 4.43 -19.34
C TYR A 235 2.09 3.55 -20.41
N GLN A 236 2.64 3.50 -21.63
CA GLN A 236 2.07 2.71 -22.72
C GLN A 236 2.03 1.21 -22.40
N TRP A 237 3.08 0.67 -21.78
CA TRP A 237 3.12 -0.72 -21.36
C TRP A 237 2.17 -1.01 -20.20
N GLY A 238 2.01 -0.07 -19.27
CA GLY A 238 0.99 -0.15 -18.22
C GLY A 238 -0.42 -0.15 -18.76
N LEU A 239 -0.73 0.76 -19.69
CA LEU A 239 -2.03 0.81 -20.34
C LEU A 239 -2.30 -0.46 -21.15
N ALA A 240 -1.29 -1.02 -21.82
CA ALA A 240 -1.41 -2.28 -22.53
C ALA A 240 -1.72 -3.44 -21.57
N PHE A 241 -1.06 -3.48 -20.41
CA PHE A 241 -1.30 -4.48 -19.38
C PHE A 241 -2.73 -4.38 -18.81
N ALA A 242 -3.16 -3.18 -18.41
CA ALA A 242 -4.51 -2.94 -17.91
C ALA A 242 -5.58 -3.30 -18.95
N LYS A 243 -5.36 -2.99 -20.22
CA LYS A 243 -6.26 -3.38 -21.32
C LYS A 243 -6.37 -4.89 -21.50
N LYS A 244 -5.26 -5.64 -21.38
CA LYS A 244 -5.29 -7.11 -21.44
C LYS A 244 -6.11 -7.70 -20.31
N LEU A 245 -5.93 -7.20 -19.09
CA LEU A 245 -6.71 -7.64 -17.93
C LEU A 245 -8.19 -7.28 -18.11
N LYS A 246 -8.51 -6.08 -18.62
CA LYS A 246 -9.90 -5.66 -18.83
C LYS A 246 -10.61 -6.48 -19.92
N ALA A 247 -9.89 -6.93 -20.93
CA ALA A 247 -10.40 -7.79 -22.00
C ALA A 247 -10.37 -9.29 -21.64
N HIS A 248 -9.90 -9.64 -20.44
CA HIS A 248 -9.80 -11.03 -20.01
C HIS A 248 -11.18 -11.66 -19.84
N PRO A 249 -11.42 -12.92 -20.25
CA PRO A 249 -12.72 -13.59 -20.16
C PRO A 249 -13.13 -14.02 -18.73
N SER A 250 -12.48 -13.51 -17.68
CA SER A 250 -12.78 -13.93 -16.29
C SER A 250 -13.87 -13.04 -15.72
N ASP A 251 -15.02 -13.61 -15.37
CA ASP A 251 -16.18 -12.87 -14.86
C ASP A 251 -15.90 -12.16 -13.52
N ASN A 252 -14.98 -12.71 -12.71
CA ASN A 252 -14.62 -12.18 -11.40
C ASN A 252 -13.42 -11.22 -11.43
N LEU A 253 -12.99 -10.77 -12.62
CA LEU A 253 -11.92 -9.78 -12.76
C LEU A 253 -12.49 -8.43 -13.19
N VAL A 254 -12.50 -7.47 -12.27
CA VAL A 254 -13.01 -6.11 -12.52
C VAL A 254 -11.84 -5.16 -12.64
N ILE A 255 -11.75 -4.44 -13.76
CA ILE A 255 -10.65 -3.51 -14.05
C ILE A 255 -11.16 -2.10 -14.26
N ASN A 256 -10.80 -1.23 -13.31
CA ASN A 256 -10.99 0.21 -13.37
C ASN A 256 -9.64 0.90 -13.50
N GLN A 257 -9.64 2.09 -14.12
CA GLN A 257 -8.41 2.86 -14.28
C GLN A 257 -8.66 4.36 -14.27
N ARG A 258 -7.66 5.12 -13.86
CA ARG A 258 -7.63 6.58 -13.97
C ARG A 258 -6.26 7.09 -14.40
N TYR A 259 -6.26 8.06 -15.29
CA TYR A 259 -5.07 8.81 -15.67
C TYR A 259 -5.13 10.20 -15.05
N PHE A 260 -4.02 10.64 -14.46
CA PHE A 260 -3.86 11.97 -13.88
C PHE A 260 -2.90 12.76 -14.77
N GLU A 261 -3.44 13.63 -15.60
CA GLU A 261 -2.68 14.38 -16.60
C GLU A 261 -1.75 15.45 -15.99
N ASP A 262 -2.14 15.98 -14.83
CA ASP A 262 -1.42 17.02 -14.09
C ASP A 262 -0.48 16.47 -13.01
N GLU A 263 -0.42 15.15 -12.85
CA GLU A 263 0.41 14.50 -11.82
C GLU A 263 1.62 13.80 -12.44
N THR A 264 2.72 13.78 -11.70
CA THR A 264 3.93 13.02 -12.02
C THR A 264 4.06 11.80 -11.11
N HIS A 265 5.05 10.94 -11.37
CA HIS A 265 5.32 9.74 -10.57
C HIS A 265 5.32 10.00 -9.06
N GLY A 266 5.98 11.08 -8.61
CA GLY A 266 6.12 11.37 -7.19
C GLY A 266 4.90 12.06 -6.54
N THR A 267 3.91 12.49 -7.32
CA THR A 267 2.77 13.29 -6.81
C THR A 267 1.44 12.55 -6.92
N VAL A 268 1.35 11.57 -7.83
CA VAL A 268 0.11 10.82 -8.12
C VAL A 268 -0.43 9.99 -6.95
N ALA A 269 0.42 9.66 -5.96
CA ALA A 269 0.07 8.77 -4.85
C ALA A 269 -1.15 9.25 -4.05
N ALA A 270 -1.20 10.53 -3.68
CA ALA A 270 -2.25 11.07 -2.83
C ALA A 270 -3.65 11.00 -3.49
N LEU A 271 -3.75 11.41 -4.75
CA LEU A 271 -5.00 11.28 -5.52
C LEU A 271 -5.36 9.84 -5.79
N SER A 272 -4.37 8.98 -6.00
CA SER A 272 -4.58 7.55 -6.19
C SER A 272 -5.13 6.88 -4.95
N TRP A 273 -4.62 7.20 -3.76
CA TRP A 273 -5.19 6.73 -2.50
C TRP A 273 -6.63 7.20 -2.36
N TYR A 274 -6.92 8.48 -2.57
CA TYR A 274 -8.28 8.99 -2.46
C TYR A 274 -9.28 8.24 -3.36
N TYR A 275 -9.02 8.20 -4.67
CA TYR A 275 -9.96 7.59 -5.61
C TYR A 275 -9.96 6.07 -5.55
N GLY A 276 -8.80 5.45 -5.38
CA GLY A 276 -8.67 3.99 -5.31
C GLY A 276 -9.27 3.40 -4.05
N ILE A 277 -9.04 4.02 -2.88
CA ILE A 277 -9.65 3.56 -1.62
C ILE A 277 -11.17 3.72 -1.69
N LYS A 278 -11.65 4.84 -2.24
CA LYS A 278 -13.09 5.08 -2.41
C LYS A 278 -13.75 4.01 -3.29
N GLU A 279 -13.12 3.64 -4.41
CA GLU A 279 -13.64 2.58 -5.29
C GLU A 279 -13.58 1.20 -4.62
N LEU A 280 -12.45 0.84 -4.02
CA LEU A 280 -12.21 -0.53 -3.57
C LEU A 280 -12.93 -0.84 -2.25
N LEU A 281 -13.27 0.17 -1.44
CA LEU A 281 -13.95 0.00 -0.14
C LEU A 281 -15.36 0.56 -0.10
N SER A 282 -15.96 0.93 -1.24
CA SER A 282 -17.35 1.39 -1.28
C SER A 282 -18.29 0.38 -0.60
N ASN A 283 -19.33 0.91 0.07
CA ASN A 283 -20.41 0.12 0.65
C ASN A 283 -21.32 -0.51 -0.41
#